data_AF-A0A529HCS1-F1
#
_entry.id   AF-A0A529HCS1-F1
#
_cell.length_a   1.000
_cell.length_b   1.000
_cell.length_c   1.000
_cell.angle_alpha   90.00
_cell.angle_beta   90.00
_cell.angle_gamma   90.00
#
_symmetry.space_group_name_H-M   'P 1'
#
loop_
_entity.id
_entity.type
_entity.pdbx_description
1 polymer ?
#
loop_
_entity_poly.entity_id
_entity_poly.type
_entity_poly.pdbx_seq_one_letter_code
_entity_poly.pdbx_strand_id
1 'polypeptide(L)' 'MTIELTARGDINLDAVFRVAWRKEPVRISDKALRRIEECRASFLRLIETDPAPIIYGVTT' A
#
# COMPACT_ATOMS: atom_id res chain seq x y z
N MET A 1 -11.94 12.45 -15.10
CA MET A 1 -10.50 12.18 -14.88
C MET A 1 -10.39 11.07 -13.85
N THR A 2 -9.25 10.38 -13.77
CA THR A 2 -9.03 9.30 -12.79
C THR A 2 -7.95 9.76 -11.83
N ILE A 3 -8.22 9.69 -10.52
CA ILE A 3 -7.21 9.94 -9.48
C ILE A 3 -6.20 8.79 -9.51
N GLU A 4 -4.92 9.11 -9.55
CA GLU A 4 -3.84 8.12 -9.41
C GLU A 4 -3.20 8.25 -8.03
N LEU A 5 -3.11 7.13 -7.29
CA LEU A 5 -2.43 7.04 -6.01
C LEU A 5 -1.05 6.40 -6.20
N THR A 6 0.01 7.14 -5.90
CA THR A 6 1.40 6.73 -6.01
C THR A 6 2.11 6.66 -4.66
N ALA A 7 1.79 7.59 -3.77
CA ALA A 7 2.35 7.68 -2.45
C ALA A 7 1.29 8.14 -1.44
N ARG A 8 1.62 8.04 -0.15
CA ARG A 8 0.76 8.51 0.95
C ARG A 8 0.30 9.96 0.76
N GLY A 9 1.15 10.83 0.21
CA GLY A 9 0.83 12.24 -0.02
C GLY A 9 -0.35 12.48 -0.98
N ASP A 10 -0.66 11.52 -1.85
CA ASP A 10 -1.79 11.60 -2.77
C ASP A 10 -3.12 11.38 -2.04
N ILE A 11 -3.09 10.81 -0.83
CA ILE A 11 -4.25 10.65 0.04
C ILE A 11 -4.41 11.93 0.87
N ASN A 12 -5.05 12.93 0.25
CA ASN A 12 -5.34 14.22 0.86
C ASN A 12 -6.85 14.54 0.81
N LEU A 13 -7.25 15.67 1.41
CA LEU A 13 -8.66 16.03 1.52
C LEU A 13 -9.34 16.26 0.15
N ASP A 14 -8.61 16.78 -0.85
CA ASP A 14 -9.15 16.94 -2.21
C ASP A 14 -9.41 15.58 -2.87
N ALA A 15 -8.42 14.68 -2.82
CA ALA A 15 -8.56 13.34 -3.35
C ALA A 15 -9.70 12.57 -2.67
N VAL A 16 -9.82 12.67 -1.35
CA VAL A 16 -10.92 12.05 -0.58
C VAL A 16 -12.27 12.62 -1.01
N PHE A 17 -12.40 13.94 -1.11
CA PHE A 17 -13.64 14.60 -1.56
C PHE A 17 -14.03 14.13 -2.97
N ARG A 18 -13.08 14.12 -3.90
CA ARG A 18 -13.31 13.73 -5.30
C ARG A 18 -13.74 12.28 -5.46
N VAL A 19 -13.10 11.36 -4.73
CA VAL A 19 -13.44 9.94 -4.82
C VAL A 19 -14.73 9.62 -4.05
N ALA A 20 -14.82 9.98 -2.77
CA ALA A 20 -15.92 9.51 -1.92
C ALA A 20 -17.25 10.24 -2.18
N TRP A 21 -17.22 11.56 -2.41
CA TRP A 21 -18.41 12.37 -2.66
C TRP A 21 -18.72 12.51 -4.15
N ARG A 22 -17.71 12.84 -4.96
CA ARG A 22 -17.93 13.09 -6.40
C ARG A 22 -17.86 11.84 -7.27
N LYS A 23 -17.60 10.67 -6.68
CA LYS A 23 -17.52 9.37 -7.38
C LYS A 23 -16.52 9.36 -8.53
N GLU A 24 -15.46 10.16 -8.42
CA GLU A 24 -14.37 10.12 -9.40
C GLU A 24 -13.62 8.78 -9.28
N PRO A 25 -13.33 8.09 -10.40
CA PRO A 25 -12.60 6.84 -10.36
C PRO A 25 -11.19 7.05 -9.82
N VAL A 26 -10.66 6.02 -9.16
CA VAL A 26 -9.31 6.00 -8.57
C VAL A 26 -8.58 4.76 -9.02
N ARG A 27 -7.27 4.89 -9.26
CA ARG A 27 -6.37 3.75 -9.53
C ARG A 27 -5.09 3.88 -8.72
N ILE A 28 -4.47 2.74 -8.41
CA ILE A 28 -3.12 2.68 -7.84
C ILE A 28 -2.13 2.72 -9.01
N SER A 29 -1.07 3.52 -8.89
CA SER A 29 -0.03 3.58 -9.92
C SER A 29 0.81 2.30 -9.97
N ASP A 30 1.41 2.03 -11.13
CA ASP A 30 2.38 0.93 -11.29
C ASP A 30 3.60 1.06 -10.37
N LYS A 31 3.96 2.30 -10.00
CA LYS A 31 5.04 2.56 -9.05
C LYS A 31 4.65 2.11 -7.64
N ALA A 32 3.43 2.43 -7.19
CA ALA A 32 2.93 1.98 -5.89
C ALA A 32 2.76 0.45 -5.86
N LEU A 33 2.24 -0.15 -6.93
CA LEU A 33 2.09 -1.61 -7.03
C LEU A 33 3.44 -2.34 -6.91
N ARG A 34 4.47 -1.88 -7.65
CA ARG A 34 5.83 -2.42 -7.51
C ARG A 34 6.38 -2.30 -6.10
N ARG A 35 6.15 -1.15 -5.45
CA ARG A 35 6.60 -0.94 -4.08
C ARG A 35 5.91 -1.88 -3.08
N ILE A 36 4.62 -2.15 -3.26
CA ILE A 36 3.87 -3.11 -2.44
C ILE A 36 4.47 -4.52 -2.60
N GLU A 37 4.78 -4.92 -3.83
CA GLU A 37 5.38 -6.22 -4.14
C GLU A 37 6.77 -6.38 -3.50
N GLU A 38 7.64 -5.37 -3.63
CA GLU A 38 8.97 -5.36 -3.00
C GLU A 38 8.89 -5.49 -1.47
N CYS A 39 8.01 -4.72 -0.84
CA CYS A 39 7.80 -4.76 0.61
C CYS A 39 7.29 -6.13 1.04
N ARG A 40 6.33 -6.72 0.31
CA ARG A 40 5.82 -8.07 0.60
C ARG A 40 6.94 -9.11 0.49
N ALA A 41 7.72 -9.08 -0.58
CA ALA A 41 8.83 -10.01 -0.78
C ALA A 41 9.89 -9.87 0.33
N SER A 42 10.20 -8.64 0.75
CA SER A 42 11.11 -8.40 1.86
C SER A 42 10.59 -8.90 3.19
N PHE A 43 9.30 -8.74 3.46
CA PHE A 43 8.67 -9.19 4.69
C PHE A 43 8.62 -10.72 4.77
N LEU A 44 8.31 -11.41 3.67
CA LEU A 44 8.34 -12.86 3.62
C LEU A 44 9.72 -13.42 3.96
N ARG A 45 10.78 -12.86 3.35
CA ARG A 45 12.16 -13.25 3.68
C ARG A 45 12.50 -13.07 5.16
N LEU A 46 11.94 -12.04 5.81
CA LEU A 46 12.17 -11.78 7.23
C LEU A 46 11.49 -12.85 8.11
N ILE A 47 10.27 -13.24 7.80
CA ILE A 47 9.53 -14.22 8.64
C ILE A 47 9.95 -15.67 8.40
N GLU A 48 10.60 -15.94 7.27
CA GLU A 48 11.15 -17.25 6.92
C GLU A 48 12.55 -17.51 7.54
N THR A 49 13.13 -16.56 8.28
CA THR A 49 14.41 -16.81 8.98
C THR A 49 14.24 -17.79 10.14
N ASP A 50 15.30 -18.53 10.50
CA ASP A 50 15.31 -19.45 11.63
C ASP A 50 16.35 -19.00 12.69
N PRO A 51 15.94 -18.65 13.93
CA PRO A 51 14.56 -18.65 14.42
C PRO A 51 13.74 -17.52 13.78
N ALA A 52 12.43 -17.77 13.64
CA ALA A 52 11.51 -16.76 13.14
C ALA A 52 11.45 -15.57 14.12
N PRO A 53 11.45 -14.33 13.63
CA PRO A 53 11.28 -13.16 14.49
C PRO A 53 9.86 -13.14 15.04
N ILE A 54 9.68 -12.62 16.25
CA ILE A 54 8.37 -12.41 16.88
C ILE A 54 7.78 -11.08 16.39
N ILE A 55 6.74 -11.16 15.58
CA ILE A 55 6.05 -10.03 14.96
C ILE A 55 4.56 -10.12 15.31
N TYR A 56 4.07 -9.08 15.97
CA TYR A 56 2.67 -8.99 16.41
C TYR A 56 1.68 -9.15 15.26
N GLY A 57 0.76 -10.09 15.42
CA GLY A 57 -0.27 -10.39 14.42
C GLY A 57 0.22 -11.22 13.23
N VAL A 58 1.45 -11.75 13.29
CA VAL A 58 2.03 -12.58 12.20
C VAL A 58 2.66 -13.86 12.74
N THR A 59 3.61 -13.74 13.67
CA THR A 59 4.40 -14.88 14.21
C THR A 59 4.35 -14.97 15.74
N THR A 60 3.60 -14.06 16.39
CA THR A 60 3.28 -14.05 17.84
C THR A 60 2.15 -14.99 18.20
#